data_AF-A0A2J5PRP9-F1
#
_entry.id   AF-A0A2J5PRP9-F1
#
_cell.length_a   1.000
_cell.length_b   1.000
_cell.length_c   1.000
_cell.angle_alpha   90.00
_cell.angle_beta   90.00
_cell.angle_gamma   90.00
#
_symmetry.space_group_name_H-M   'P 1'
#
loop_
_entity.id
_entity.type
_entity.pdbx_description
1 polymer ?
#
loop_
_entity_poly.entity_id
_entity_poly.type
_entity_poly.pdbx_seq_one_letter_code
_entity_poly.pdbx_strand_id
1 'polypeptide(L)'
;MAEITASLVKELRERTGAGMMDCKKALTEANGDIELAIENMRKSGAIKAAKKAGNVAADGVIITKIDGTYGIILEVNCQTDFVAKDGGFQAFANKVLDAAVAGKITDVEVLKAQFEEERVALVAKIGENINIRRVSSLEGEVLGSYQHGARIGVLVAAKGASEELVKQLAMHIAASKPEFVKPEDVSAEVVEKEYQVQLDIAMQSGKPKEIAEKMVEGRMKKFTGEVSLTGQPFVMDPSKSVAQLLKE
;
A
#
# COMPACT_ATOMS: atom_id res chain seq x y z
N MET A 1 15.62 35.03 32.35
CA MET A 1 15.24 33.83 31.57
C MET A 1 15.06 32.71 32.57
N ALA A 2 13.96 31.96 32.50
CA ALA A 2 13.79 30.78 33.34
C ALA A 2 14.95 29.79 33.09
N GLU A 3 15.48 29.18 34.15
CA GLU A 3 16.56 28.22 34.04
C GLU A 3 16.03 26.92 33.42
N ILE A 4 16.44 26.63 32.18
CA ILE A 4 16.03 25.40 31.48
C ILE A 4 16.88 24.24 32.00
N THR A 5 16.40 23.56 33.03
CA THR A 5 17.11 22.44 33.66
C THR A 5 17.10 21.18 32.77
N ALA A 6 18.11 20.33 32.94
CA ALA A 6 18.18 19.05 32.22
C ALA A 6 16.98 18.13 32.53
N SER A 7 16.43 18.20 33.74
CA SER A 7 15.24 17.45 34.14
C SER A 7 14.01 17.88 33.35
N LEU A 8 13.83 19.20 33.16
CA LEU A 8 12.69 19.74 32.42
C LEU A 8 12.74 19.35 30.94
N VAL A 9 13.95 19.36 30.35
CA VAL A 9 14.16 18.88 28.97
C VAL A 9 13.88 17.39 28.85
N LYS A 10 14.28 16.59 29.85
CA LYS A 10 14.01 15.15 29.91
C LYS A 10 12.50 14.89 29.98
N GLU A 11 11.77 15.60 30.84
CA GLU A 11 10.31 15.47 30.98
C GLU A 11 9.58 15.79 29.67
N LEU A 12 9.90 16.92 29.03
CA LEU A 12 9.30 17.28 27.74
C LEU A 12 9.61 16.23 26.67
N ARG A 13 10.84 15.70 26.65
CA ARG A 13 11.24 14.66 25.71
C ARG A 13 10.51 13.35 25.94
N GLU A 14 10.28 12.95 27.18
CA GLU A 14 9.51 11.73 27.49
C GLU A 14 8.05 11.87 27.09
N ARG A 15 7.45 13.06 27.27
CA ARG A 15 6.07 13.34 26.86
C ARG A 15 5.87 13.43 25.34
N THR A 16 6.85 13.96 24.61
CA THR A 16 6.69 14.27 23.16
C THR A 16 7.44 13.30 22.25
N GLY A 17 8.47 12.62 22.74
CA GLY A 17 9.38 11.79 21.95
C GLY A 17 10.31 12.56 21.02
N ALA A 18 10.35 13.90 21.08
CA ALA A 18 11.11 14.71 20.16
C ALA A 18 12.62 14.76 20.45
N GLY A 19 13.40 15.33 19.52
CA GLY A 19 14.85 15.48 19.66
C GLY A 19 15.25 16.34 20.87
N MET A 20 16.37 16.01 21.50
CA MET A 20 16.87 16.70 22.72
C MET A 20 16.99 18.21 22.54
N MET A 21 17.61 18.64 21.43
CA MET A 21 17.82 20.06 21.14
C MET A 21 16.53 20.78 20.78
N ASP A 22 15.57 20.07 20.19
CA ASP A 22 14.25 20.63 19.88
C ASP A 22 13.47 20.90 21.17
N CYS A 23 13.50 19.96 22.12
CA CYS A 23 12.87 20.13 23.44
C CYS A 23 13.51 21.31 24.19
N LYS A 24 14.85 21.38 24.21
CA LYS A 24 15.56 22.49 24.87
C LYS A 24 15.23 23.84 24.24
N LYS A 25 15.20 23.92 22.90
CA LYS A 25 14.87 25.14 22.17
C LYS A 25 13.42 25.57 22.47
N ALA A 26 12.46 24.65 22.36
CA ALA A 26 11.06 24.93 22.62
C ALA A 26 10.81 25.41 24.07
N LEU A 27 11.45 24.78 25.06
CA LEU A 27 11.40 25.22 26.46
C LEU A 27 12.04 26.60 26.66
N THR A 28 13.12 26.90 25.93
CA THR A 28 13.76 28.22 26.01
C THR A 28 12.82 29.32 25.49
N GLU A 29 12.16 29.08 24.34
CA GLU A 29 11.19 30.00 23.74
C GLU A 29 9.90 30.12 24.59
N ALA A 30 9.51 29.04 25.27
CA ALA A 30 8.37 28.99 26.17
C ALA A 30 8.69 29.42 27.62
N ASN A 31 9.90 29.91 27.90
CA ASN A 31 10.36 30.28 29.26
C ASN A 31 10.12 29.19 30.32
N GLY A 32 10.33 27.92 29.94
CA GLY A 32 10.17 26.76 30.83
C GLY A 32 8.74 26.23 30.97
N ASP A 33 7.76 26.81 30.29
CA ASP A 33 6.40 26.28 30.25
C ASP A 33 6.32 25.05 29.33
N ILE A 34 6.00 23.89 29.91
CA ILE A 34 5.93 22.61 29.19
C ILE A 34 4.77 22.58 28.21
N GLU A 35 3.58 23.07 28.60
CA GLU A 35 2.39 22.99 27.74
C GLU A 35 2.54 23.94 26.54
N LEU A 36 3.04 25.15 26.79
CA LEU A 36 3.36 26.09 25.72
C LEU A 36 4.48 25.56 24.80
N ALA A 37 5.49 24.89 25.36
CA ALA A 37 6.54 24.25 24.56
C ALA A 37 5.96 23.15 23.64
N ILE A 38 5.04 22.31 24.14
CA ILE A 38 4.36 21.29 23.35
C ILE A 38 3.59 21.92 22.18
N GLU A 39 2.82 22.98 22.43
CA GLU A 39 2.05 23.66 21.38
C GLU A 39 2.97 24.32 20.33
N ASN A 40 4.07 24.95 20.76
CA ASN A 40 5.06 25.51 19.86
C ASN A 40 5.74 24.42 19.00
N MET A 41 6.02 23.27 19.61
CA MET A 41 6.61 22.13 18.91
C MET A 41 5.65 21.56 17.86
N ARG A 42 4.34 21.51 18.15
CA ARG A 42 3.30 21.10 17.19
C ARG A 42 3.34 21.95 15.92
N LYS A 43 3.39 23.28 16.07
CA LYS A 43 3.51 24.23 14.96
C LYS A 43 4.82 24.04 14.18
N SER A 44 5.94 23.87 14.89
CA SER A 44 7.24 23.64 14.24
C SER A 44 7.35 22.26 13.56
N GLY A 45 6.58 21.27 14.03
CA GLY A 45 6.50 19.93 13.48
C GLY A 45 6.02 19.92 12.03
N ALA A 46 5.04 20.76 11.70
CA ALA A 46 4.54 20.92 10.33
C ALA A 46 5.67 21.35 9.37
N ILE A 47 6.53 22.29 9.80
CA ILE A 47 7.69 22.73 9.01
C ILE A 47 8.70 21.59 8.84
N LYS A 48 8.93 20.78 9.88
CA LYS A 48 9.82 19.61 9.78
C LYS A 48 9.27 18.58 8.80
N ALA A 49 7.98 18.27 8.89
CA ALA A 49 7.33 17.34 7.98
C ALA A 49 7.39 17.85 6.53
N ALA A 50 7.13 19.14 6.30
CA ALA A 50 7.25 19.76 4.98
C ALA A 50 8.67 19.65 4.41
N LYS A 51 9.71 19.84 5.23
CA LYS A 51 11.11 19.65 4.82
C LYS A 51 11.45 18.20 4.47
N LYS A 52 10.75 17.23 5.06
CA LYS A 52 10.94 15.79 4.79
C LYS A 52 10.10 15.30 3.61
N ALA A 53 9.03 15.99 3.25
CA ALA A 53 8.12 15.58 2.18
C ALA A 53 8.79 15.39 0.81
N GLY A 54 9.90 16.08 0.55
CA GLY A 54 10.70 15.91 -0.67
C GLY A 54 11.56 14.63 -0.71
N ASN A 55 11.70 13.92 0.41
CA ASN A 55 12.45 12.67 0.45
C ASN A 55 11.62 11.52 -0.12
N VAL A 56 12.26 10.65 -0.89
CA VAL A 56 11.63 9.44 -1.43
C VAL A 56 11.29 8.47 -0.30
N ALA A 57 10.00 8.17 -0.12
CA ALA A 57 9.48 7.17 0.81
C ALA A 57 9.03 5.93 0.01
N ALA A 58 9.97 5.01 -0.25
CA ALA A 58 9.75 3.80 -1.04
C ALA A 58 9.62 2.52 -0.20
N ASP A 59 9.72 2.64 1.13
CA ASP A 59 9.52 1.56 2.08
C ASP A 59 8.15 1.71 2.78
N GLY A 60 7.83 0.85 3.74
CA GLY A 60 6.61 0.91 4.53
C GLY A 60 5.86 -0.40 4.56
N VAL A 61 4.53 -0.30 4.72
CA VAL A 61 3.67 -1.44 4.97
C VAL A 61 2.40 -1.41 4.14
N ILE A 62 1.98 -2.59 3.71
CA ILE A 62 0.63 -2.85 3.22
C ILE A 62 -0.13 -3.56 4.34
N ILE A 63 -1.29 -3.04 4.71
CA ILE A 63 -2.15 -3.63 5.73
C ILE A 63 -3.57 -3.82 5.19
N THR A 64 -4.23 -4.87 5.63
CA THR A 64 -5.55 -5.29 5.16
C THR A 64 -6.46 -5.58 6.34
N LYS A 65 -7.74 -5.25 6.21
CA LYS A 65 -8.76 -5.60 7.20
C LYS A 65 -10.08 -5.90 6.51
N ILE A 66 -10.78 -6.92 6.99
CA ILE A 66 -12.09 -7.36 6.50
C ILE A 66 -13.08 -7.23 7.67
N ASP A 67 -14.23 -6.64 7.40
CA ASP A 67 -15.39 -6.55 8.28
C ASP A 67 -16.62 -7.09 7.54
N GLY A 68 -16.96 -8.35 7.82
CA GLY A 68 -18.01 -9.08 7.09
C GLY A 68 -17.72 -9.16 5.59
N THR A 69 -18.59 -8.54 4.79
CA THR A 69 -18.53 -8.52 3.32
C THR A 69 -17.78 -7.31 2.76
N TYR A 70 -17.12 -6.51 3.61
CA TYR A 70 -16.37 -5.31 3.21
C TYR A 70 -14.90 -5.43 3.63
N GLY A 71 -13.96 -5.22 2.71
CA GLY A 71 -12.52 -5.25 2.97
C GLY A 71 -11.83 -3.97 2.52
N ILE A 72 -10.80 -3.55 3.27
CA ILE A 72 -9.90 -2.44 2.93
C ILE A 72 -8.47 -2.94 2.84
N ILE A 73 -7.76 -2.44 1.83
CA ILE A 73 -6.30 -2.52 1.70
C ILE A 73 -5.72 -1.11 1.72
N LEU A 74 -4.67 -0.92 2.51
CA LEU A 74 -4.05 0.37 2.75
C LEU A 74 -2.53 0.28 2.60
N GLU A 75 -1.95 1.24 1.88
CA GLU A 75 -0.49 1.44 1.79
C GLU A 75 -0.07 2.70 2.55
N VAL A 76 0.79 2.52 3.54
CA VAL A 76 1.45 3.61 4.27
C VAL A 76 2.96 3.46 4.09
N ASN A 77 3.60 4.50 3.56
CA ASN A 77 5.03 4.47 3.25
C ASN A 77 5.87 5.21 4.28
N CYS A 78 7.10 4.75 4.43
CA CYS A 78 8.22 5.42 5.09
C CYS A 78 9.48 5.31 4.22
N GLN A 79 10.63 5.77 4.72
CA GLN A 79 11.87 5.72 3.94
C GLN A 79 12.67 4.44 4.17
N THR A 80 12.63 3.87 5.38
CA THR A 80 13.42 2.68 5.75
C THR A 80 12.57 1.55 6.32
N ASP A 81 13.09 0.32 6.23
CA ASP A 81 12.45 -0.87 6.77
C ASP A 81 12.48 -0.93 8.31
N PHE A 82 13.43 -0.24 8.95
CA PHE A 82 13.46 -0.07 10.40
C PHE A 82 12.24 0.70 10.89
N VAL A 83 11.89 1.81 10.22
CA VAL A 83 10.68 2.57 10.55
C VAL A 83 9.42 1.78 10.22
N ALA A 84 9.40 1.01 9.12
CA ALA A 84 8.28 0.15 8.80
C ALA A 84 7.97 -0.87 9.92
N LYS A 85 8.96 -1.28 10.72
CA LYS A 85 8.82 -2.21 11.86
C LYS A 85 8.65 -1.51 13.21
N ASP A 86 8.76 -0.18 13.26
CA ASP A 86 8.62 0.59 14.50
C ASP A 86 7.18 0.50 15.05
N GLY A 87 7.06 0.34 16.38
CA GLY A 87 5.76 0.19 17.02
C GLY A 87 4.85 1.43 16.89
N GLY A 88 5.43 2.63 16.83
CA GLY A 88 4.68 3.87 16.61
C GLY A 88 4.14 3.99 15.19
N PHE A 89 4.97 3.64 14.20
CA PHE A 89 4.55 3.58 12.80
C PHE A 89 3.45 2.52 12.58
N GLN A 90 3.62 1.33 13.14
CA GLN A 90 2.62 0.25 13.09
C GLN A 90 1.29 0.68 13.74
N ALA A 91 1.34 1.32 14.90
CA ALA A 91 0.14 1.82 15.57
C ALA A 91 -0.59 2.88 14.74
N PHE A 92 0.16 3.81 14.13
CA PHE A 92 -0.41 4.81 13.23
C PHE A 92 -1.10 4.17 12.02
N ALA A 93 -0.41 3.28 11.31
CA ALA A 93 -0.98 2.61 10.14
C ALA A 93 -2.26 1.83 10.48
N ASN A 94 -2.25 1.04 11.57
CA ASN A 94 -3.43 0.31 12.03
C ASN A 94 -4.59 1.24 12.40
N LYS A 95 -4.32 2.37 13.05
CA LYS A 95 -5.36 3.36 13.38
C LYS A 95 -5.99 3.97 12.13
N VAL A 96 -5.18 4.28 11.11
CA VAL A 96 -5.67 4.76 9.80
C VAL A 96 -6.55 3.68 9.13
N LEU A 97 -6.10 2.42 9.14
CA LEU A 97 -6.87 1.29 8.58
C LEU A 97 -8.20 1.09 9.29
N ASP A 98 -8.22 1.14 10.63
CA ASP A 98 -9.43 0.99 11.43
C ASP A 98 -10.46 2.08 11.12
N ALA A 99 -10.00 3.33 11.02
CA ALA A 99 -10.85 4.45 10.62
C ALA A 99 -11.35 4.32 9.17
N ALA A 100 -10.50 3.85 8.24
CA ALA A 100 -10.87 3.62 6.86
C ALA A 100 -11.97 2.55 6.74
N VAL A 101 -11.89 1.46 7.51
CA VAL A 101 -12.93 0.42 7.54
C VAL A 101 -14.22 0.95 8.16
N ALA A 102 -14.14 1.56 9.35
CA ALA A 102 -15.33 2.05 10.06
C ALA A 102 -16.08 3.14 9.27
N GLY A 103 -15.34 4.01 8.57
CA GLY A 103 -15.91 5.05 7.73
C GLY A 103 -16.14 4.66 6.27
N LYS A 104 -15.79 3.42 5.87
CA LYS A 104 -15.77 2.97 4.46
C LYS A 104 -15.09 3.96 3.51
N ILE A 105 -13.95 4.50 3.93
CA ILE A 105 -13.25 5.60 3.24
C ILE A 105 -12.36 5.04 2.14
N THR A 106 -12.68 5.36 0.89
CA THR A 106 -11.89 4.97 -0.30
C THR A 106 -11.16 6.14 -0.96
N ASP A 107 -11.48 7.37 -0.57
CA ASP A 107 -10.73 8.56 -0.97
C ASP A 107 -9.51 8.75 -0.05
N VAL A 108 -8.32 8.62 -0.63
CA VAL A 108 -7.06 8.76 0.11
C VAL A 108 -6.88 10.19 0.67
N GLU A 109 -7.39 11.22 -0.01
CA GLU A 109 -7.23 12.60 0.46
C GLU A 109 -8.05 12.87 1.73
N VAL A 110 -9.20 12.19 1.89
CA VAL A 110 -9.99 12.23 3.13
C VAL A 110 -9.19 11.64 4.30
N LEU A 111 -8.57 10.46 4.11
CA LEU A 111 -7.73 9.85 5.15
C LEU A 111 -6.50 10.70 5.46
N LYS A 112 -5.83 11.23 4.43
CA LYS A 112 -4.67 12.12 4.63
C LYS A 112 -5.06 13.34 5.45
N ALA A 113 -6.14 14.03 5.09
CA ALA A 113 -6.60 15.21 5.81
C ALA A 113 -6.98 14.89 7.26
N GLN A 114 -7.70 13.79 7.48
CA GLN A 114 -8.12 13.36 8.82
C GLN A 114 -6.93 13.04 9.74
N PHE A 115 -5.85 12.46 9.19
CA PHE A 115 -4.69 12.01 9.97
C PHE A 115 -3.48 12.93 9.86
N GLU A 116 -3.59 14.10 9.22
CA GLU A 116 -2.43 14.97 8.95
C GLU A 116 -1.73 15.42 10.23
N GLU A 117 -2.48 15.80 11.27
CA GLU A 117 -1.88 16.23 12.55
C GLU A 117 -1.08 15.09 13.21
N GLU A 118 -1.63 13.87 13.21
CA GLU A 118 -0.96 12.68 13.77
C GLU A 118 0.25 12.26 12.93
N ARG A 119 0.14 12.35 11.60
CA ARG A 119 1.23 12.08 10.67
C ARG A 119 2.39 13.06 10.89
N VAL A 120 2.10 14.35 11.02
CA VAL A 120 3.11 15.40 11.29
C VAL A 120 3.81 15.13 12.63
N ALA A 121 3.06 14.76 13.67
CA ALA A 121 3.65 14.39 14.96
C ALA A 121 4.58 13.18 14.84
N LEU A 122 4.17 12.15 14.10
CA LEU A 122 4.97 10.96 13.86
C LEU A 122 6.26 11.27 13.08
N VAL A 123 6.17 12.08 12.02
CA VAL A 123 7.34 12.54 11.25
C VAL A 123 8.28 13.37 12.10
N ALA A 124 7.76 14.24 12.97
CA ALA A 124 8.59 15.04 13.87
C ALA A 124 9.35 14.19 14.89
N LYS A 125 8.76 13.06 15.33
CA LYS A 125 9.37 12.10 16.24
C LYS A 125 10.37 11.18 15.55
N ILE A 126 10.01 10.60 14.41
CA ILE A 126 10.80 9.60 13.69
C ILE A 126 11.90 10.23 12.83
N GLY A 127 11.62 11.39 12.21
CA GLY A 127 12.56 12.10 11.35
C GLY A 127 12.64 11.61 9.90
N GLU A 128 11.73 10.71 9.49
CA GLU A 128 11.55 10.25 8.10
C GLU A 128 10.26 10.80 7.49
N ASN A 129 10.22 10.89 6.16
CA ASN A 129 9.00 11.12 5.41
C ASN A 129 8.07 9.92 5.57
N ILE A 130 6.86 10.16 6.05
CA ILE A 130 5.80 9.16 6.22
C ILE A 130 4.55 9.68 5.51
N ASN A 131 3.92 8.83 4.70
CA ASN A 131 2.76 9.22 3.91
C ASN A 131 1.74 8.08 3.79
N ILE A 132 0.45 8.42 3.86
CA ILE A 132 -0.65 7.53 3.47
C ILE A 132 -0.73 7.62 1.94
N ARG A 133 -0.34 6.56 1.22
CA ARG A 133 -0.15 6.66 -0.23
C ARG A 133 -1.40 6.36 -1.02
N ARG A 134 -2.10 5.27 -0.68
CA ARG A 134 -3.34 4.85 -1.34
C ARG A 134 -4.15 3.92 -0.45
N VAL A 135 -5.45 3.95 -0.65
CA VAL A 135 -6.43 3.08 -0.01
C VAL A 135 -7.36 2.55 -1.10
N SER A 136 -7.83 1.33 -0.95
CA SER A 136 -8.88 0.77 -1.81
C SER A 136 -9.73 -0.20 -1.02
N SER A 137 -10.98 -0.35 -1.43
CA SER A 137 -11.91 -1.31 -0.84
C SER A 137 -12.28 -2.41 -1.82
N LEU A 138 -12.73 -3.53 -1.28
CA LEU A 138 -13.35 -4.61 -2.05
C LEU A 138 -14.54 -5.16 -1.27
N GLU A 139 -15.64 -5.41 -1.96
CA GLU A 139 -16.85 -6.00 -1.39
C GLU A 139 -17.14 -7.35 -2.07
N GLY A 140 -17.67 -8.30 -1.31
CA GLY A 140 -17.98 -9.63 -1.82
C GLY A 140 -18.71 -10.51 -0.81
N GLU A 141 -19.35 -11.58 -1.31
CA GLU A 141 -20.05 -12.56 -0.48
C GLU A 141 -19.10 -13.28 0.47
N VAL A 142 -17.97 -13.78 -0.07
CA VAL A 142 -16.86 -14.33 0.70
C VAL A 142 -15.63 -13.50 0.37
N LEU A 143 -15.07 -12.86 1.41
CA LEU A 143 -13.81 -12.13 1.32
C LEU A 143 -12.70 -12.92 1.99
N GLY A 144 -11.51 -12.83 1.41
CA GLY A 144 -10.28 -13.31 2.01
C GLY A 144 -9.16 -12.33 1.77
N SER A 145 -8.18 -12.36 2.67
CA SER A 145 -6.97 -11.57 2.51
C SER A 145 -5.74 -12.44 2.71
N TYR A 146 -4.64 -12.03 2.09
CA TYR A 146 -3.33 -12.62 2.32
C TYR A 146 -2.30 -11.52 2.49
N GLN A 147 -1.46 -11.67 3.51
CA GLN A 147 -0.36 -10.78 3.83
C GLN A 147 0.95 -11.56 3.71
N HIS A 148 1.81 -11.16 2.79
CA HIS A 148 3.15 -11.71 2.64
C HIS A 148 4.16 -10.82 3.34
N GLY A 149 4.32 -11.06 4.65
CA GLY A 149 5.01 -10.13 5.54
C GLY A 149 4.26 -8.79 5.58
N ALA A 150 4.99 -7.68 5.47
CA ALA A 150 4.39 -6.33 5.40
C ALA A 150 4.45 -5.72 4.00
N ARG A 151 4.97 -6.44 2.99
CA ARG A 151 5.31 -5.87 1.67
C ARG A 151 4.21 -6.04 0.65
N ILE A 152 3.43 -7.10 0.75
CA ILE A 152 2.38 -7.44 -0.21
C ILE A 152 1.13 -7.84 0.57
N GLY A 153 0.06 -7.09 0.34
CA GLY A 153 -1.28 -7.44 0.79
C GLY A 153 -2.18 -7.69 -0.42
N VAL A 154 -3.10 -8.64 -0.30
CA VAL A 154 -4.10 -8.96 -1.31
C VAL A 154 -5.47 -9.06 -0.65
N LEU A 155 -6.50 -8.54 -1.32
CA LEU A 155 -7.91 -8.82 -1.04
C LEU A 155 -8.50 -9.61 -2.21
N VAL A 156 -9.32 -10.60 -1.90
CA VAL A 156 -10.07 -11.39 -2.88
C VAL A 156 -11.52 -11.46 -2.47
N ALA A 157 -12.41 -11.16 -3.41
CA ALA A 157 -13.84 -11.38 -3.30
C ALA A 157 -14.23 -12.55 -4.19
N ALA A 158 -14.99 -13.49 -3.64
CA ALA A 158 -15.49 -14.64 -4.36
C ALA A 158 -16.95 -14.92 -4.01
N LYS A 159 -17.60 -15.69 -4.87
CA LYS A 159 -18.96 -16.20 -4.70
C LYS A 159 -18.93 -17.72 -4.80
N GLY A 160 -19.61 -18.41 -3.88
CA GLY A 160 -19.65 -19.87 -3.87
C GLY A 160 -18.30 -20.56 -3.57
N ALA A 161 -17.33 -19.83 -3.01
CA ALA A 161 -16.03 -20.35 -2.64
C ALA A 161 -15.94 -20.53 -1.11
N SER A 162 -15.18 -21.53 -0.66
CA SER A 162 -14.84 -21.67 0.76
C SER A 162 -13.79 -20.63 1.17
N GLU A 163 -13.73 -20.28 2.47
CA GLU A 163 -12.71 -19.36 2.99
C GLU A 163 -11.28 -19.82 2.66
N GLU A 164 -11.04 -21.15 2.71
CA GLU A 164 -9.75 -21.73 2.35
C GLU A 164 -9.41 -21.50 0.87
N LEU A 165 -10.37 -21.69 -0.04
CA LEU A 165 -10.15 -21.41 -1.46
C LEU A 165 -9.84 -19.93 -1.70
N VAL A 166 -10.56 -19.02 -1.05
CA VAL A 166 -10.30 -17.58 -1.20
C VAL A 166 -8.92 -17.19 -0.67
N LYS A 167 -8.48 -17.78 0.43
CA LYS A 167 -7.12 -17.60 0.95
C LYS A 167 -6.06 -18.11 -0.03
N GLN A 168 -6.26 -19.29 -0.62
CA GLN A 168 -5.35 -19.85 -1.62
C GLN A 168 -5.27 -18.98 -2.88
N LEU A 169 -6.40 -18.43 -3.33
CA LEU A 169 -6.45 -17.46 -4.42
C LEU A 169 -5.70 -16.18 -4.07
N ALA A 170 -5.85 -15.67 -2.84
CA ALA A 170 -5.12 -14.48 -2.38
C ALA A 170 -3.59 -14.72 -2.35
N MET A 171 -3.16 -15.92 -1.94
CA MET A 171 -1.75 -16.34 -2.01
C MET A 171 -1.25 -16.42 -3.46
N HIS A 172 -2.06 -16.97 -4.37
CA HIS A 172 -1.73 -17.02 -5.79
C HIS A 172 -1.56 -15.63 -6.39
N ILE A 173 -2.49 -14.72 -6.15
CA ILE A 173 -2.44 -13.34 -6.67
C ILE A 173 -1.19 -12.62 -6.14
N ALA A 174 -0.82 -12.83 -4.88
CA ALA A 174 0.39 -12.25 -4.30
C ALA A 174 1.68 -12.71 -5.02
N ALA A 175 1.70 -13.95 -5.52
CA ALA A 175 2.84 -14.53 -6.21
C ALA A 175 2.85 -14.23 -7.73
N SER A 176 1.71 -14.35 -8.39
CA SER A 176 1.60 -14.33 -9.86
C SER A 176 1.13 -12.99 -10.45
N LYS A 177 0.67 -12.05 -9.60
CA LYS A 177 0.32 -10.67 -9.98
C LYS A 177 -0.57 -10.55 -11.23
N PRO A 178 -1.71 -11.26 -11.32
CA PRO A 178 -2.66 -11.04 -12.40
C PRO A 178 -3.17 -9.59 -12.35
N GLU A 179 -3.28 -8.95 -13.51
CA GLU A 179 -3.84 -7.60 -13.66
C GLU A 179 -5.34 -7.64 -13.94
N PHE A 180 -5.83 -8.78 -14.44
CA PHE A 180 -7.22 -9.00 -14.82
C PHE A 180 -7.76 -10.27 -14.15
N VAL A 181 -9.09 -10.39 -14.00
CA VAL A 181 -9.68 -11.64 -13.48
C VAL A 181 -9.77 -12.66 -14.61
N LYS A 182 -10.23 -12.25 -15.79
CA LYS A 182 -10.38 -13.09 -16.97
C LYS A 182 -9.65 -12.55 -18.21
N PRO A 183 -9.27 -13.41 -19.17
CA PRO A 183 -8.67 -12.97 -20.43
C PRO A 183 -9.56 -11.96 -21.18
N GLU A 184 -10.88 -12.14 -21.11
CA GLU A 184 -11.85 -11.24 -21.72
C GLU A 184 -11.98 -9.87 -21.02
N ASP A 185 -11.44 -9.69 -19.82
CA ASP A 185 -11.44 -8.40 -19.11
C ASP A 185 -10.32 -7.47 -19.59
N VAL A 186 -9.36 -7.98 -20.38
CA VAL A 186 -8.27 -7.18 -20.96
C VAL A 186 -8.86 -6.23 -21.99
N SER A 187 -8.62 -4.93 -21.82
CA SER A 187 -9.23 -3.94 -22.71
C SER A 187 -8.79 -4.13 -24.16
N ALA A 188 -9.73 -3.96 -25.10
CA ALA A 188 -9.44 -4.09 -26.53
C ALA A 188 -8.32 -3.14 -26.98
N GLU A 189 -8.17 -1.98 -26.34
CA GLU A 189 -7.09 -1.03 -26.60
C GLU A 189 -5.70 -1.61 -26.24
N VAL A 190 -5.58 -2.28 -25.08
CA VAL A 190 -4.34 -2.91 -24.65
C VAL A 190 -3.99 -4.09 -25.56
N VAL A 191 -4.99 -4.90 -25.90
CA VAL A 191 -4.81 -6.04 -26.82
C VAL A 191 -4.38 -5.57 -28.21
N GLU A 192 -5.03 -4.54 -28.76
CA GLU A 192 -4.70 -4.00 -30.09
C GLU A 192 -3.29 -3.39 -30.11
N LYS A 193 -2.93 -2.61 -29.09
CA LYS A 193 -1.58 -2.03 -28.98
C LYS A 193 -0.51 -3.12 -28.95
N GLU A 194 -0.69 -4.15 -28.12
CA GLU A 194 0.25 -5.27 -28.05
C GLU A 194 0.26 -6.09 -29.34
N TYR A 195 -0.89 -6.29 -29.99
CA TYR A 195 -0.98 -6.95 -31.28
C TYR A 195 -0.13 -6.26 -32.35
N GLN A 196 -0.24 -4.93 -32.48
CA GLN A 196 0.55 -4.17 -33.45
C GLN A 196 2.06 -4.27 -33.17
N VAL A 197 2.47 -4.18 -31.89
CA VAL A 197 3.88 -4.35 -31.50
C VAL A 197 4.40 -5.74 -31.88
N GLN A 198 3.64 -6.79 -31.57
CA GLN A 198 4.04 -8.17 -31.90
C GLN A 198 4.04 -8.44 -33.40
N LEU A 199 3.13 -7.81 -34.15
CA LEU A 199 3.08 -7.89 -35.60
C LEU A 199 4.31 -7.26 -36.25
N ASP A 200 4.69 -6.06 -35.82
CA ASP A 200 5.89 -5.39 -36.31
C ASP A 200 7.16 -6.23 -36.06
N ILE A 201 7.28 -6.81 -34.86
CA ILE A 201 8.40 -7.72 -34.51
C ILE A 201 8.42 -8.95 -35.44
N ALA A 202 7.24 -9.54 -35.69
CA ALA A 202 7.12 -10.73 -36.54
C ALA A 202 7.44 -10.41 -38.02
N MET A 203 6.99 -9.26 -38.51
CA MET A 203 7.22 -8.79 -39.88
C MET A 203 8.69 -8.42 -40.12
N GLN A 204 9.36 -7.79 -39.15
CA GLN A 204 10.80 -7.48 -39.21
C GLN A 204 11.67 -8.74 -39.29
N SER A 205 11.16 -9.89 -38.83
CA SER A 205 11.84 -11.18 -38.94
C SER A 205 11.74 -11.81 -40.34
N GLY A 206 11.20 -11.09 -41.34
CA GLY A 206 11.08 -11.54 -42.73
C GLY A 206 9.97 -12.56 -42.97
N LYS A 207 9.02 -12.71 -42.03
CA LYS A 207 7.92 -13.67 -42.14
C LYS A 207 6.83 -13.13 -43.07
N PRO A 208 6.20 -13.98 -43.91
CA PRO A 208 5.01 -13.60 -44.66
C PRO A 208 3.89 -13.09 -43.74
N LYS A 209 3.12 -12.10 -44.21
CA LYS A 209 2.07 -11.44 -43.43
C LYS A 209 1.10 -12.41 -42.77
N GLU A 210 0.58 -13.38 -43.50
CA GLU A 210 -0.37 -14.38 -42.96
C GLU A 210 0.25 -15.28 -41.87
N ILE A 211 1.55 -15.56 -41.97
CA ILE A 211 2.28 -16.34 -40.94
C ILE A 211 2.51 -15.47 -39.71
N ALA A 212 2.88 -14.19 -39.91
CA ALA A 212 3.05 -13.24 -38.83
C ALA A 212 1.74 -13.04 -38.05
N GLU A 213 0.62 -12.81 -38.74
CA GLU A 213 -0.70 -12.64 -38.13
C GLU A 213 -1.12 -13.87 -37.31
N LYS A 214 -1.03 -15.09 -37.87
CA LYS A 214 -1.35 -16.33 -37.13
C LYS A 214 -0.46 -16.54 -35.91
N MET A 215 0.83 -16.19 -36.00
CA MET A 215 1.74 -16.28 -34.87
C MET A 215 1.38 -15.27 -33.77
N VAL A 216 1.03 -14.04 -34.15
CA VAL A 216 0.64 -13.00 -33.20
C VAL A 216 -0.68 -13.35 -32.53
N GLU A 217 -1.67 -13.89 -33.25
CA GLU A 217 -2.93 -14.36 -32.67
C GLU A 217 -2.69 -15.37 -31.53
N GLY A 218 -1.84 -16.38 -31.76
CA GLY A 218 -1.45 -17.34 -30.73
C GLY A 218 -0.72 -16.70 -29.54
N ARG A 219 0.14 -15.71 -29.81
CA ARG A 219 0.83 -14.94 -28.74
C ARG A 219 -0.14 -14.09 -27.94
N MET A 220 -1.12 -13.45 -28.57
CA MET A 220 -2.10 -12.63 -27.87
C MET A 220 -3.01 -13.46 -26.96
N LYS A 221 -3.39 -14.65 -27.41
CA LYS A 221 -4.11 -15.61 -26.56
C LYS A 221 -3.29 -16.02 -25.34
N LYS A 222 -1.98 -16.23 -25.51
CA LYS A 222 -1.07 -16.53 -24.39
C LYS A 222 -0.91 -15.31 -23.47
N PHE A 223 -0.69 -14.12 -24.02
CA PHE A 223 -0.56 -12.87 -23.27
C PHE A 223 -1.76 -12.61 -22.36
N THR A 224 -2.97 -12.60 -22.94
CA THR A 224 -4.21 -12.39 -22.19
C THR A 224 -4.45 -13.47 -21.12
N GLY A 225 -4.00 -14.71 -21.37
CA GLY A 225 -4.01 -15.78 -20.37
C GLY A 225 -3.01 -15.55 -19.22
N GLU A 226 -1.79 -15.10 -19.52
CA GLU A 226 -0.74 -14.89 -18.50
C GLU A 226 -1.01 -13.69 -17.60
N VAL A 227 -1.67 -12.64 -18.10
CA VAL A 227 -2.02 -11.44 -17.31
C VAL A 227 -3.36 -11.55 -16.58
N SER A 228 -4.12 -12.62 -16.79
CA SER A 228 -5.42 -12.84 -16.14
C SER A 228 -5.38 -13.99 -15.13
N LEU A 229 -6.04 -13.80 -13.99
CA LEU A 229 -6.08 -14.77 -12.89
C LEU A 229 -6.50 -16.15 -13.40
N THR A 230 -7.62 -16.22 -14.13
CA THR A 230 -8.18 -17.50 -14.61
C THR A 230 -7.30 -18.21 -15.64
N GLY A 231 -6.46 -17.48 -16.39
CA GLY A 231 -5.53 -18.07 -17.35
C GLY A 231 -4.22 -18.57 -16.73
N GLN A 232 -3.89 -18.13 -15.52
CA GLN A 232 -2.64 -18.49 -14.85
C GLN A 232 -2.64 -19.94 -14.31
N PRO A 233 -1.48 -20.62 -14.34
CA PRO A 233 -1.29 -21.89 -13.63
C PRO A 233 -1.35 -21.66 -12.12
N PHE A 234 -2.12 -22.47 -11.40
CA PHE A 234 -2.30 -22.28 -9.97
C PHE A 234 -0.99 -22.57 -9.21
N VAL A 235 -0.57 -21.67 -8.31
CA VAL A 235 0.79 -21.72 -7.74
C VAL A 235 1.03 -22.91 -6.80
N MET A 236 -0.03 -23.45 -6.19
CA MET A 236 0.07 -24.61 -5.32
C MET A 236 -0.06 -25.94 -6.10
N ASP A 237 -0.67 -25.89 -7.29
CA ASP A 237 -0.73 -27.01 -8.24
C ASP A 237 -0.67 -26.49 -9.68
N PRO A 238 0.55 -26.29 -10.22
CA PRO A 238 0.72 -25.72 -11.57
C PRO A 238 0.24 -26.63 -12.70
N SER A 239 -0.21 -27.86 -12.40
CA SER A 239 -0.77 -28.76 -13.41
C SER A 239 -2.15 -28.31 -13.89
N LYS A 240 -2.84 -27.47 -13.11
CA LYS A 240 -4.14 -26.89 -13.45
C LYS A 240 -4.12 -25.37 -13.43
N SER A 241 -4.97 -24.73 -14.24
CA SER A 241 -5.17 -23.28 -14.16
C SER A 241 -6.11 -22.89 -13.03
N VAL A 242 -6.10 -21.62 -12.64
CA VAL A 242 -7.08 -21.11 -11.67
C VAL A 242 -8.51 -21.22 -12.21
N ALA A 243 -8.74 -21.09 -13.53
CA ALA A 243 -10.07 -21.35 -14.10
C ALA A 243 -10.54 -22.79 -13.88
N GLN A 244 -9.62 -23.77 -13.94
CA GLN A 244 -9.95 -25.17 -13.69
C GLN A 244 -10.25 -25.39 -12.22
N LEU A 245 -9.41 -24.83 -11.33
CA LEU A 245 -9.64 -24.85 -9.87
C LEU A 245 -11.00 -24.25 -9.48
N LEU A 246 -11.41 -23.13 -10.09
CA LEU A 246 -12.68 -22.45 -9.80
C LEU A 246 -13.91 -23.20 -10.32
N LYS A 247 -13.75 -24.17 -11.22
CA LYS A 247 -14.85 -24.99 -11.78
C LYS A 247 -15.07 -26.30 -11.02
N GLU A 248 -14.07 -26.76 -10.27
CA GLU A 248 -14.14 -27.92 -9.38
C GLU A 248 -14.99 -27.61 -8.14
#